data_AF-A0A349EE62-F1
#
_entry.id   AF-A0A349EE62-F1
#
_cell.length_a   1.000
_cell.length_b   1.000
_cell.length_c   1.000
_cell.angle_alpha   90.00
_cell.angle_beta   90.00
_cell.angle_gamma   90.00
#
_symmetry.space_group_name_H-M   'P 1'
#
loop_
_entity.id
_entity.type
_entity.pdbx_description
1 polymer ?
#
loop_
_entity_poly.entity_id
_entity_poly.type
_entity_poly.pdbx_seq_one_letter_code
_entity_poly.pdbx_strand_id
1 'polypeptide(L)'
;MNSDRVCEDLIYRFYHQSFKVYYLQNETKKMVAALKNIAPSGTVFCALFDEICQAGASDRQFEFDHTRVFFEAFFHAKFFLEMAVKYGKEFETSPSLLRSGWAALLSLYGIR
;
A
#
# COMPACT_ATOMS: atom_id res chain seq x y z
N MET A 1 -11.66 -5.94 -4.72
CA MET A 1 -11.58 -4.71 -5.53
C MET A 1 -10.73 -5.06 -6.74
N ASN A 2 -11.18 -4.78 -7.96
CA ASN A 2 -10.48 -5.18 -9.18
C ASN A 2 -9.31 -4.21 -9.43
N SER A 3 -8.29 -4.29 -8.58
CA SER A 3 -7.15 -3.35 -8.51
C SER A 3 -6.41 -3.21 -9.83
N ASP A 4 -6.51 -4.22 -10.69
CA ASP A 4 -5.71 -4.31 -11.91
C ASP A 4 -6.25 -3.35 -12.97
N ARG A 5 -7.59 -3.27 -13.13
CA ARG A 5 -8.22 -2.24 -13.98
C ARG A 5 -7.97 -0.82 -13.47
N VAL A 6 -7.94 -0.64 -12.14
CA VAL A 6 -7.64 0.66 -11.51
C VAL A 6 -6.18 1.03 -11.77
N CYS A 7 -5.26 0.08 -11.67
CA CYS A 7 -3.84 0.27 -11.96
C CYS A 7 -3.63 0.63 -13.44
N GLU A 8 -4.23 -0.12 -14.36
CA GLU A 8 -4.15 0.11 -15.81
C GLU A 8 -4.65 1.51 -16.21
N ASP A 9 -5.86 1.92 -15.79
CA ASP A 9 -6.37 3.26 -16.11
C ASP A 9 -5.46 4.33 -15.49
N LEU A 10 -5.05 4.19 -14.23
CA LEU A 10 -4.27 5.24 -13.56
C LEU A 10 -2.86 5.38 -14.12
N ILE A 11 -2.18 4.30 -14.50
CA ILE A 11 -0.90 4.35 -15.24
C ILE A 11 -1.09 5.09 -16.57
N TYR A 12 -2.14 4.75 -17.33
CA TYR A 12 -2.48 5.48 -18.54
C TYR A 12 -2.71 6.98 -18.26
N ARG A 13 -3.48 7.31 -17.21
CA ARG A 13 -3.74 8.71 -16.79
C ARG A 13 -2.47 9.45 -16.40
N PHE A 14 -1.48 8.78 -15.82
CA PHE A 14 -0.19 9.36 -15.47
C PHE A 14 0.57 9.84 -16.70
N TYR A 15 0.68 9.01 -17.73
CA TYR A 15 1.34 9.40 -18.98
C TYR A 15 0.57 10.49 -19.76
N HIS A 16 -0.73 10.64 -19.49
CA HIS A 16 -1.55 11.72 -20.01
C HIS A 16 -1.63 12.95 -19.09
N GLN A 17 -0.85 13.01 -18.01
CA GLN A 17 -0.84 14.10 -17.03
C GLN A 17 -2.25 14.46 -16.51
N SER A 18 -3.12 13.46 -16.38
CA SER A 18 -4.50 13.67 -15.98
C SER A 18 -4.61 13.83 -14.45
N PHE A 19 -5.40 14.81 -14.01
CA PHE A 19 -5.74 14.99 -12.59
C PHE A 19 -6.39 13.75 -11.95
N LYS A 20 -6.90 12.80 -12.75
CA LYS A 20 -7.48 11.54 -12.24
C LYS A 20 -6.48 10.68 -11.46
N VAL A 21 -5.17 10.86 -11.66
CA VAL A 21 -4.13 10.17 -10.89
C VAL A 21 -4.27 10.43 -9.38
N TYR A 22 -4.84 11.56 -8.97
CA TYR A 22 -5.07 11.91 -7.56
C TYR A 22 -6.05 10.95 -6.87
N TYR A 23 -6.84 10.19 -7.62
CA TYR A 23 -7.68 9.12 -7.08
C TYR A 23 -6.87 8.03 -6.36
N LEU A 24 -5.59 7.84 -6.72
CA LEU A 24 -4.69 6.92 -6.02
C LEU A 24 -4.57 7.20 -4.53
N GLN A 25 -4.71 8.47 -4.10
CA GLN A 25 -4.65 8.82 -2.68
C GLN A 25 -5.78 8.11 -1.90
N ASN A 26 -7.00 8.12 -2.45
CA ASN A 26 -8.16 7.47 -1.83
C ASN A 26 -8.03 5.94 -1.82
N GLU A 27 -7.57 5.36 -2.93
CA GLU A 27 -7.36 3.91 -3.00
C GLU A 27 -6.26 3.44 -2.04
N THR A 28 -5.16 4.19 -1.95
CA THR A 28 -4.09 3.96 -0.99
C THR A 28 -4.63 4.00 0.44
N LYS A 29 -5.41 5.03 0.80
CA LYS A 29 -6.03 5.15 2.13
C LYS A 29 -6.92 3.97 2.50
N LYS A 30 -7.71 3.43 1.56
CA LYS A 30 -8.53 2.24 1.81
C LYS A 30 -7.66 1.02 2.14
N MET A 31 -6.57 0.81 1.41
CA MET A 31 -5.65 -0.30 1.64
C MET A 31 -4.89 -0.13 2.97
N VAL A 32 -4.42 1.08 3.27
CA VAL A 32 -3.78 1.42 4.54
C VAL A 32 -4.74 1.21 5.71
N ALA A 33 -6.01 1.60 5.58
CA ALA A 33 -7.02 1.34 6.60
C ALA A 33 -7.27 -0.15 6.81
N ALA A 34 -7.33 -0.95 5.73
CA ALA A 34 -7.44 -2.40 5.83
C ALA A 34 -6.23 -3.02 6.55
N LEU A 35 -5.02 -2.57 6.25
CA LEU A 35 -3.79 -3.01 6.93
C LEU A 35 -3.81 -2.63 8.41
N LYS A 36 -4.25 -1.41 8.77
CA LYS A 36 -4.40 -0.99 10.17
C LYS A 36 -5.38 -1.89 10.94
N ASN A 37 -6.48 -2.29 10.31
CA ASN A 37 -7.51 -3.13 10.95
C ASN A 37 -7.03 -4.56 11.28
N ILE A 38 -5.97 -5.04 10.62
CA ILE A 38 -5.39 -6.36 10.89
C ILE A 38 -4.07 -6.28 11.67
N ALA A 39 -3.66 -5.08 12.06
CA ALA A 39 -2.42 -4.87 12.78
C ALA A 39 -2.48 -5.52 14.18
N PRO A 40 -1.40 -6.19 14.62
CA PRO A 40 -1.31 -6.65 16.00
C PRO A 40 -1.45 -5.47 16.97
N SER A 41 -2.11 -5.70 18.10
CA SER A 41 -2.36 -4.65 19.10
C SER A 41 -1.06 -4.00 19.58
N GLY A 42 -1.02 -2.66 19.59
CA GLY A 42 0.13 -1.89 20.02
C GLY A 42 1.23 -1.71 18.96
N THR A 43 1.05 -2.24 17.75
CA THR A 43 1.98 -2.01 16.64
C THR A 43 1.64 -0.75 15.86
N VAL A 44 2.67 -0.15 15.28
CA VAL A 44 2.58 0.94 14.30
C VAL A 44 3.27 0.48 13.01
N PHE A 45 3.00 1.16 11.90
CA PHE A 45 3.76 0.90 10.69
C PHE A 45 5.22 1.31 10.86
N CYS A 46 6.10 0.69 10.10
CA CYS A 46 7.49 1.12 10.05
C CYS A 46 7.60 2.53 9.46
N ALA A 47 8.57 3.31 9.95
CA ALA A 47 8.70 4.73 9.64
C ALA A 47 8.79 5.02 8.13
N LEU A 48 9.46 4.16 7.37
CA LEU A 48 9.59 4.30 5.92
C LEU A 48 8.24 4.16 5.19
N PHE A 49 7.39 3.23 5.62
CA PHE A 49 6.07 3.07 5.02
C PHE A 49 5.15 4.24 5.38
N ASP A 50 5.26 4.75 6.61
CA ASP A 50 4.54 5.96 7.01
C ASP A 50 4.97 7.17 6.18
N GLU A 51 6.27 7.38 5.94
CA GLU A 51 6.80 8.45 5.08
C GLU A 51 6.24 8.36 3.65
N ILE A 52 6.28 7.17 3.06
CA ILE A 52 5.71 6.89 1.73
C ILE A 52 4.21 7.24 1.71
N CYS A 53 3.45 6.83 2.73
CA CYS A 53 2.02 7.13 2.82
C CYS A 53 1.76 8.63 2.99
N GLN A 54 2.58 9.36 3.77
CA GLN A 54 2.45 10.81 3.92
C GLN A 54 2.79 11.55 2.63
N ALA A 55 3.75 11.07 1.84
CA ALA A 55 4.06 11.65 0.54
C ALA A 55 2.92 11.41 -0.47
N GLY A 56 2.38 10.19 -0.50
CA GLY A 56 1.49 9.73 -1.56
C GLY A 56 -0.02 9.66 -1.25
N ALA A 57 -0.45 9.90 -0.02
CA ALA A 57 -1.84 9.74 0.40
C ALA A 57 -2.30 10.76 1.46
N SER A 58 -1.87 12.02 1.33
CA SER A 58 -2.10 13.12 2.30
C SER A 58 -3.12 14.18 1.86
N ASP A 59 -4.06 13.84 0.97
CA ASP A 59 -5.04 14.78 0.39
C ASP A 59 -4.42 15.98 -0.34
N ARG A 60 -3.26 15.75 -0.96
CA ARG A 60 -2.58 16.78 -1.75
C ARG A 60 -3.48 17.26 -2.88
N GLN A 61 -3.51 18.58 -3.05
CA GLN A 61 -4.19 19.26 -4.14
C GLN A 61 -3.36 19.18 -5.42
N PHE A 62 -4.01 19.43 -6.56
CA PHE A 62 -3.41 19.26 -7.88
C PHE A 62 -2.19 20.18 -8.11
N GLU A 63 -1.01 19.57 -8.23
CA GLU A 63 0.25 20.18 -8.64
C GLU A 63 0.88 19.34 -9.76
N PHE A 64 1.41 20.00 -10.80
CA PHE A 64 1.85 19.37 -12.04
C PHE A 64 3.06 18.41 -11.89
N ASP A 65 3.81 18.46 -10.78
CA ASP A 65 5.10 17.77 -10.64
C ASP A 65 5.16 16.73 -9.51
N HIS A 66 4.03 16.41 -8.88
CA HIS A 66 4.00 15.61 -7.64
C HIS A 66 3.20 14.31 -7.73
N THR A 67 3.03 13.72 -8.92
CA THR A 67 2.17 12.53 -9.09
C THR A 67 2.89 11.19 -8.87
N ARG A 68 4.23 11.15 -8.89
CA ARG A 68 5.00 9.89 -8.72
C ARG A 68 4.84 9.28 -7.34
N VAL A 69 4.78 10.12 -6.30
CA VAL A 69 4.60 9.68 -4.91
C VAL A 69 3.27 8.98 -4.68
N PHE A 70 2.23 9.31 -5.46
CA PHE A 70 0.93 8.63 -5.38
C PHE A 70 1.02 7.18 -5.83
N PHE A 71 1.84 6.88 -6.85
CA PHE A 71 2.08 5.52 -7.31
C PHE A 71 2.94 4.74 -6.34
N GLU A 72 3.99 5.36 -5.81
CA GLU A 72 4.84 4.73 -4.80
C GLU A 72 4.01 4.25 -3.61
N ALA A 73 3.20 5.14 -3.02
CA ALA A 73 2.32 4.78 -1.92
C ALA A 73 1.29 3.72 -2.29
N PHE A 74 0.67 3.83 -3.48
CA PHE A 74 -0.30 2.85 -3.96
C PHE A 74 0.31 1.46 -4.11
N PHE A 75 1.49 1.34 -4.74
CA PHE A 75 2.13 0.06 -4.98
C PHE A 75 2.61 -0.59 -3.68
N HIS A 76 3.16 0.19 -2.75
CA HIS A 76 3.53 -0.33 -1.45
C HIS A 76 2.30 -0.82 -0.66
N ALA A 77 1.23 -0.03 -0.60
CA ALA A 77 0.00 -0.43 0.10
C ALA A 77 -0.66 -1.67 -0.54
N LYS A 78 -0.72 -1.71 -1.88
CA LYS A 78 -1.23 -2.88 -2.64
C LYS A 78 -0.41 -4.11 -2.36
N PHE A 79 0.92 -4.03 -2.45
CA PHE A 79 1.81 -5.14 -2.16
C PHE A 79 1.57 -5.71 -0.76
N PHE A 80 1.54 -4.86 0.27
CA PHE A 80 1.33 -5.33 1.65
C PHE A 80 -0.04 -5.95 1.86
N LEU A 81 -1.10 -5.36 1.29
CA LEU A 81 -2.44 -5.91 1.37
C LEU A 81 -2.52 -7.29 0.67
N GLU A 82 -1.87 -7.43 -0.48
CA GLU A 82 -1.78 -8.71 -1.18
C GLU A 82 -1.00 -9.75 -0.39
N MET A 83 0.11 -9.37 0.26
CA MET A 83 0.85 -10.28 1.13
C MET A 83 0.01 -10.70 2.33
N ALA A 84 -0.73 -9.78 2.95
CA ALA A 84 -1.63 -10.08 4.06
C ALA A 84 -2.73 -11.08 3.65
N VAL A 85 -3.39 -10.84 2.51
CA VAL A 85 -4.43 -11.76 1.98
C VAL A 85 -3.84 -13.10 1.59
N LYS A 86 -2.68 -13.12 0.92
CA LYS A 86 -2.01 -14.34 0.47
C LYS A 86 -1.64 -15.22 1.67
N TYR A 87 -0.87 -14.67 2.61
CA TYR A 87 -0.35 -15.47 3.73
C TYR A 87 -1.40 -15.75 4.79
N GLY A 88 -2.41 -14.88 4.97
CA GLY A 88 -3.56 -15.19 5.82
C GLY A 88 -4.43 -16.35 5.31
N LYS A 89 -4.30 -16.73 4.02
CA LYS A 89 -4.92 -17.94 3.46
C LYS A 89 -3.98 -19.15 3.49
N GLU A 90 -2.67 -18.94 3.35
CA GLU A 90 -1.68 -20.02 3.30
C GLU A 90 -1.31 -20.55 4.69
N PHE A 91 -1.35 -19.72 5.74
CA PHE A 91 -0.83 -20.07 7.06
C PHE A 91 -1.91 -20.01 8.14
N GLU A 92 -2.14 -21.14 8.83
CA GLU A 92 -2.91 -21.19 10.08
C GLU A 92 -2.03 -20.87 11.30
N THR A 93 -0.73 -21.15 11.21
CA THR A 93 0.26 -20.89 12.27
C THR A 93 1.56 -20.33 11.67
N SER A 94 2.41 -19.74 12.51
CA SER A 94 3.66 -19.13 12.06
C SER A 94 4.56 -20.17 11.36
N PRO A 95 4.98 -19.94 10.11
CA PRO A 95 5.82 -20.89 9.37
C PRO A 95 7.24 -20.92 9.93
N SER A 96 7.91 -22.08 9.83
CA SER A 96 9.31 -22.26 10.25
C SER A 96 10.31 -21.60 9.30
N LEU A 97 9.97 -21.46 8.01
CA LEU A 97 10.79 -20.77 7.01
C LEU A 97 10.04 -19.54 6.48
N LEU A 98 10.60 -18.36 6.72
CA LEU A 98 9.99 -17.08 6.32
C LEU A 98 10.18 -16.83 4.83
N ARG A 99 9.09 -16.89 4.06
CA ARG A 99 9.05 -16.37 2.69
C ARG A 99 9.22 -14.84 2.71
N SER A 100 9.96 -14.26 1.78
CA SER A 100 10.29 -12.83 1.80
C SER A 100 9.08 -11.91 1.87
N GLY A 101 7.96 -12.27 1.22
CA GLY A 101 6.72 -11.47 1.31
C GLY A 101 6.09 -11.47 2.70
N TRP A 102 6.10 -12.61 3.39
CA TRP A 102 5.60 -12.70 4.77
C TRP A 102 6.51 -11.91 5.70
N ALA A 103 7.82 -12.07 5.50
CA ALA A 103 8.83 -11.38 6.27
C ALA A 103 8.79 -9.85 6.05
N ALA A 104 8.44 -9.38 4.85
CA ALA A 104 8.16 -7.98 4.57
C ALA A 104 6.94 -7.49 5.35
N LEU A 105 5.85 -8.27 5.42
CA LEU A 105 4.66 -7.92 6.19
C LEU A 105 4.95 -7.86 7.70
N LEU A 106 5.78 -8.76 8.25
CA LEU A 106 6.23 -8.66 9.64
C LEU A 106 7.06 -7.39 9.87
N SER A 107 7.90 -7.01 8.89
CA SER A 107 8.71 -5.79 8.94
C SER A 107 7.84 -4.53 8.89
N LEU A 108 6.72 -4.56 8.16
CA LEU A 108 5.74 -3.48 8.13
C LEU A 108 5.23 -3.14 9.54
N TYR A 109 4.95 -4.16 10.35
CA TYR A 109 4.45 -3.98 11.73
C TYR A 109 5.56 -3.92 12.80
N GLY A 110 6.83 -3.97 12.39
CA GLY A 110 7.96 -3.93 13.34
C GLY A 110 8.07 -5.17 14.25
N ILE A 111 7.55 -6.32 13.81
CA ILE A 111 7.51 -7.57 14.60
C ILE A 111 8.35 -8.70 13.96
N ARG A 112 9.28 -8.33 13.08
CA ARG A 112 10.24 -9.28 12.51
C ARG A 112 11.46 -9.47 13.41
#